data_AF-A0A851SUC0-F1
#
_entry.id   AF-A0A851SUC0-F1
#
_cell.length_a   1.000
_cell.length_b   1.000
_cell.length_c   1.000
_cell.angle_alpha   90.00
_cell.angle_beta   90.00
_cell.angle_gamma   90.00
#
_symmetry.space_group_name_H-M   'P 1'
#
loop_
_entity.id
_entity.type
_entity.pdbx_description
1 polymer ?
#
loop_
_entity_poly.entity_id
_entity_poly.type
_entity_poly.pdbx_seq_one_letter_code
_entity_poly.pdbx_strand_id
1 'polypeptide(L)'
;SQASKFKARKHSKRRVKEKDDLRTQIDKLWREVNALKEMQALQTVCLRGTKANKKCYLVSEGSKHFHEANEDCIAKGGTLATPRSSDETNILRDYGKKSMPRVSEFWLGVNDMINEGKFVDVNGMVLQYFNWDRSQPNGGKRENCVFFSQSSQGKWVDEVCRTAKRYICEFLIP
;
A
#
# COMPACT_ATOMS: atom_id res chain seq x y z
N SER A 1 -30.85 -33.72 49.81
CA SER A 1 -31.53 -32.53 50.36
C SER A 1 -31.53 -31.39 49.34
N GLN A 2 -32.28 -30.30 49.56
CA GLN A 2 -32.25 -29.10 48.70
C GLN A 2 -30.83 -28.50 48.57
N ALA A 3 -30.01 -28.61 49.62
CA ALA A 3 -28.64 -28.09 49.66
C ALA A 3 -27.68 -28.75 48.65
N SER A 4 -27.82 -30.06 48.41
CA SER A 4 -27.01 -30.79 47.42
C SER A 4 -27.30 -30.34 45.97
N LYS A 5 -28.57 -30.07 45.63
CA LYS A 5 -28.95 -29.55 44.30
C LYS A 5 -28.43 -28.12 44.09
N PHE A 6 -28.42 -27.28 45.13
CA PHE A 6 -27.93 -25.91 45.08
C PHE A 6 -26.41 -25.84 44.86
N LYS A 7 -25.63 -26.70 45.55
CA LYS A 7 -24.18 -26.84 45.34
C LYS A 7 -23.85 -27.29 43.91
N ALA A 8 -24.55 -28.28 43.38
CA ALA A 8 -24.35 -28.75 42.00
C ALA A 8 -24.63 -27.65 40.95
N ARG A 9 -25.71 -26.87 41.14
CA ARG A 9 -26.06 -25.73 40.27
C ARG A 9 -25.03 -24.62 40.31
N LYS A 10 -24.50 -24.30 41.49
CA LYS A 10 -23.41 -23.31 41.68
C LYS A 10 -22.12 -23.78 40.99
N HIS A 11 -21.80 -25.06 41.09
CA HIS A 11 -20.61 -25.63 40.47
C HIS A 11 -20.71 -25.68 38.93
N SER A 12 -21.89 -26.03 38.39
CA SER A 12 -22.18 -26.00 36.95
C SER A 12 -22.07 -24.57 36.39
N LYS A 13 -22.68 -23.57 37.06
CA LYS A 13 -22.56 -22.16 36.65
C LYS A 13 -21.11 -21.67 36.63
N ARG A 14 -20.29 -22.09 37.60
CA ARG A 14 -18.87 -21.73 37.67
C ARG A 14 -18.07 -22.31 36.49
N ARG A 15 -18.33 -23.58 36.13
CA ARG A 15 -17.72 -24.23 34.95
C ARG A 15 -18.13 -23.56 33.62
N VAL A 16 -19.39 -23.14 33.50
CA VAL A 16 -19.83 -22.39 32.30
C VAL A 16 -19.10 -21.06 32.20
N LYS A 17 -19.02 -20.30 33.30
CA LYS A 17 -18.29 -19.03 33.34
C LYS A 17 -16.80 -19.19 32.98
N GLU A 18 -16.12 -20.20 33.53
CA GLU A 18 -14.72 -20.50 33.19
C GLU A 18 -14.55 -20.82 31.70
N LYS A 19 -15.48 -21.57 31.11
CA LYS A 19 -15.46 -21.89 29.67
C LYS A 19 -15.69 -20.65 28.80
N ASP A 20 -16.57 -19.74 29.22
CA ASP A 20 -16.84 -18.49 28.51
C ASP A 20 -15.67 -17.49 28.62
N ASP A 21 -15.03 -17.40 29.79
CA ASP A 21 -13.80 -16.62 29.98
C ASP A 21 -12.66 -17.16 29.11
N LEU A 22 -12.49 -18.49 29.05
CA LEU A 22 -11.52 -19.15 28.17
C LEU A 22 -11.78 -18.87 26.68
N ARG A 23 -13.04 -18.93 26.23
CA ARG A 23 -13.43 -18.58 24.86
C ARG A 23 -13.08 -17.14 24.52
N THR A 24 -13.39 -16.22 25.43
CA THR A 24 -13.08 -14.79 25.26
C THR A 24 -11.57 -14.55 25.16
N GLN A 25 -10.76 -15.27 25.94
CA GLN A 25 -9.31 -15.19 25.85
C GLN A 25 -8.79 -15.74 24.52
N ILE A 26 -9.34 -16.86 24.02
CA ILE A 26 -8.97 -17.41 22.71
C ILE A 26 -9.29 -16.41 21.59
N ASP A 27 -10.47 -15.79 21.62
CA ASP A 27 -10.87 -14.80 20.61
C ASP A 27 -9.97 -13.57 20.64
N LYS A 28 -9.58 -13.11 21.84
CA LYS A 28 -8.63 -12.01 22.01
C LYS A 28 -7.25 -12.37 21.45
N LEU A 29 -6.72 -13.53 21.81
CA LEU A 29 -5.43 -14.01 21.30
C LEU A 29 -5.44 -14.16 19.78
N TRP A 30 -6.53 -14.66 19.20
CA TRP A 30 -6.66 -14.78 17.76
C TRP A 30 -6.59 -13.43 17.05
N ARG A 31 -7.27 -12.40 17.59
CA ARG A 31 -7.19 -11.02 17.07
C ARG A 31 -5.78 -10.45 17.21
N GLU A 32 -5.14 -10.61 18.36
CA GLU A 32 -3.78 -10.13 18.59
C GLU A 32 -2.77 -10.82 17.66
N VAL A 33 -2.87 -12.14 17.47
CA VAL A 33 -2.02 -12.90 16.55
C VAL A 33 -2.23 -12.45 15.10
N ASN A 34 -3.46 -12.18 14.67
CA ASN A 34 -3.72 -11.67 13.33
C ASN A 34 -3.13 -10.27 13.13
N ALA A 35 -3.30 -9.37 14.10
CA ALA A 35 -2.69 -8.04 14.06
C ALA A 35 -1.15 -8.12 14.04
N LEU A 36 -0.55 -9.01 14.83
CA LEU A 36 0.90 -9.25 14.83
C LEU A 36 1.39 -9.79 13.48
N LYS A 37 0.64 -10.69 12.84
CA LYS A 37 0.95 -11.20 11.49
C LYS A 37 0.91 -10.09 10.44
N GLU A 38 -0.08 -9.20 10.51
CA GLU A 38 -0.18 -8.04 9.62
C GLU A 38 1.00 -7.07 9.83
N MET A 39 1.34 -6.77 11.09
CA MET A 39 2.52 -5.96 11.41
C MET A 39 3.83 -6.60 10.95
N GLN A 40 3.98 -7.92 11.07
CA GLN A 40 5.16 -8.65 10.61
C GLN A 40 5.27 -8.68 9.07
N ALA A 41 4.14 -8.80 8.36
CA ALA A 41 4.11 -8.72 6.90
C ALA A 41 4.58 -7.33 6.42
N LEU A 42 4.08 -6.27 7.06
CA LEU A 42 4.53 -4.91 6.79
C LEU A 42 6.03 -4.75 7.11
N GLN A 43 6.52 -5.24 8.25
CA GLN A 43 7.95 -5.23 8.58
C GLN A 43 8.78 -5.92 7.50
N THR A 44 8.33 -7.06 6.96
CA THR A 44 9.04 -7.79 5.91
C THR A 44 9.15 -6.98 4.62
N VAL A 45 8.08 -6.28 4.22
CA VAL A 45 8.09 -5.37 3.07
C VAL A 45 9.04 -4.20 3.30
N CYS A 46 8.98 -3.56 4.48
CA CYS A 46 9.88 -2.48 4.85
C CYS A 46 11.35 -2.90 4.90
N LEU A 47 11.64 -4.15 5.30
CA LEU A 47 12.99 -4.71 5.36
C LEU A 47 13.58 -4.98 3.98
N ARG A 48 12.76 -5.46 3.02
CA ARG A 48 13.18 -5.66 1.62
C ARG A 48 13.19 -4.36 0.82
N GLY A 49 12.38 -3.40 1.24
CA GLY A 49 12.16 -2.13 0.60
C GLY A 49 12.97 -0.99 1.21
N THR A 50 12.33 0.18 1.29
CA THR A 50 12.78 1.29 2.13
C THR A 50 11.64 1.84 2.96
N LYS A 51 11.92 2.31 4.16
CA LYS A 51 10.96 2.95 5.06
C LYS A 51 11.24 4.45 5.14
N ALA A 52 10.23 5.27 4.91
CA ALA A 52 10.30 6.71 5.09
C ALA A 52 8.90 7.31 5.31
N ASN A 53 8.78 8.37 6.11
CA ASN A 53 7.53 9.13 6.32
C ASN A 53 6.30 8.27 6.65
N LYS A 54 6.44 7.31 7.57
CA LYS A 54 5.37 6.34 7.93
C LYS A 54 4.86 5.52 6.74
N LYS A 55 5.65 5.39 5.68
CA LYS A 55 5.40 4.54 4.53
C LYS A 55 6.56 3.57 4.34
N CYS A 56 6.26 2.45 3.72
CA CYS A 56 7.26 1.56 3.15
C CYS A 56 7.08 1.48 1.65
N TYR A 57 8.20 1.37 0.92
CA TYR A 57 8.23 1.34 -0.52
C TYR A 57 8.94 0.09 -1.00
N LEU A 58 8.36 -0.60 -1.98
CA LEU A 58 8.93 -1.82 -2.55
C LEU A 58 8.89 -1.77 -4.08
N VAL A 59 10.04 -1.97 -4.71
CA VAL A 59 10.12 -2.02 -6.17
C VAL A 59 9.55 -3.34 -6.72
N SER A 60 8.88 -3.24 -7.86
CA SER A 60 8.36 -4.39 -8.63
C SER A 60 9.45 -5.34 -9.13
N GLU A 61 9.11 -6.63 -9.23
CA GLU A 61 9.99 -7.68 -9.78
C GLU A 61 10.02 -7.71 -11.32
N GLY A 62 8.95 -7.24 -11.97
CA GLY A 62 8.80 -7.15 -13.42
C GLY A 62 8.11 -5.86 -13.84
N SER A 63 8.07 -5.61 -15.14
CA SER A 63 7.28 -4.50 -15.70
C SER A 63 5.84 -4.94 -15.95
N LYS A 64 4.87 -4.05 -15.72
CA LYS A 64 3.44 -4.31 -15.93
C LYS A 64 2.74 -3.09 -16.54
N HIS A 65 1.57 -3.31 -17.11
CA HIS A 65 0.66 -2.21 -17.46
C HIS A 65 0.17 -1.52 -16.19
N PHE A 66 -0.29 -0.27 -16.30
CA PHE A 66 -0.67 0.52 -15.12
C PHE A 66 -1.68 -0.18 -14.21
N HIS A 67 -2.75 -0.74 -14.79
CA HIS A 67 -3.81 -1.42 -14.04
C HIS A 67 -3.30 -2.67 -13.32
N GLU A 68 -2.55 -3.51 -14.04
CA GLU A 68 -1.93 -4.72 -13.50
C GLU A 68 -0.89 -4.40 -12.40
N ALA A 69 -0.17 -3.28 -12.54
CA ALA A 69 0.77 -2.80 -11.55
C ALA A 69 0.06 -2.34 -10.27
N ASN A 70 -1.08 -1.65 -10.40
CA ASN A 70 -1.91 -1.27 -9.26
C ASN A 70 -2.49 -2.49 -8.55
N GLU A 71 -3.06 -3.44 -9.29
CA GLU A 71 -3.58 -4.70 -8.74
C GLU A 71 -2.48 -5.50 -8.02
N ASP A 72 -1.26 -5.51 -8.55
CA ASP A 72 -0.12 -6.17 -7.90
C ASP A 72 0.25 -5.54 -6.56
N CYS A 73 0.21 -4.21 -6.46
CA CYS A 73 0.44 -3.53 -5.18
C CYS A 73 -0.69 -3.77 -4.19
N ILE A 74 -1.95 -3.77 -4.66
CA ILE A 74 -3.13 -4.08 -3.83
C ILE A 74 -3.07 -5.51 -3.29
N ALA A 75 -2.69 -6.48 -4.12
CA ALA A 75 -2.53 -7.88 -3.71
C ALA A 75 -1.47 -8.06 -2.61
N LYS A 76 -0.51 -7.12 -2.51
CA LYS A 76 0.52 -7.08 -1.46
C LYS A 76 0.09 -6.30 -0.21
N GLY A 77 -1.10 -5.69 -0.20
CA GLY A 77 -1.61 -4.86 0.89
C GLY A 77 -1.19 -3.38 0.81
N GLY A 78 -0.85 -2.88 -0.37
CA GLY A 78 -0.46 -1.49 -0.60
C GLY A 78 -1.13 -0.89 -1.85
N THR A 79 -0.56 0.17 -2.38
CA THR A 79 -1.00 0.81 -3.63
C THR A 79 0.20 1.20 -4.48
N LEU A 80 0.01 1.63 -5.72
CA LEU A 80 1.09 2.31 -6.44
C LEU A 80 1.55 3.56 -5.66
N ALA A 81 2.87 3.76 -5.62
CA ALA A 81 3.46 4.89 -4.92
C ALA A 81 2.94 6.21 -5.49
N THR A 82 2.50 7.09 -4.60
CA THR A 82 1.89 8.37 -4.97
C THR A 82 2.55 9.49 -4.16
N PRO A 83 3.67 10.06 -4.66
CA PRO A 83 4.41 11.09 -3.94
C PRO A 83 3.52 12.30 -3.69
N ARG A 84 3.44 12.73 -2.43
CA ARG A 84 2.65 13.89 -1.96
C ARG A 84 3.50 15.11 -1.65
N SER A 85 4.81 15.03 -1.82
CA SER A 85 5.75 16.13 -1.59
C SER A 85 7.04 15.95 -2.38
N SER A 86 7.86 17.01 -2.41
CA SER A 86 9.23 16.94 -2.95
C SER A 86 10.10 15.93 -2.22
N ASP A 87 9.90 15.79 -0.91
CA ASP A 87 10.68 14.85 -0.09
C ASP A 87 10.33 13.40 -0.44
N GLU A 88 9.04 13.09 -0.60
CA GLU A 88 8.62 11.77 -1.06
C GLU A 88 9.13 11.46 -2.48
N THR A 89 9.14 12.46 -3.37
CA THR A 89 9.75 12.31 -4.70
C THR A 89 11.23 11.97 -4.61
N ASN A 90 11.99 12.65 -3.75
CA ASN A 90 13.41 12.38 -3.54
C ASN A 90 13.64 10.97 -2.99
N ILE A 91 12.83 10.53 -2.02
CA ILE A 91 12.88 9.18 -1.45
C ILE A 91 12.66 8.12 -2.54
N LEU A 92 11.60 8.27 -3.36
CA LEU A 92 11.30 7.32 -4.44
C LEU A 92 12.41 7.27 -5.48
N ARG A 93 12.95 8.44 -5.85
CA ARG A 93 14.06 8.55 -6.79
C ARG A 93 15.28 7.81 -6.27
N ASP A 94 15.72 8.13 -5.06
CA ASP A 94 16.95 7.59 -4.48
C ASP A 94 16.83 6.08 -4.23
N TYR A 95 15.65 5.63 -3.78
CA TYR A 95 15.34 4.20 -3.66
C TYR A 95 15.33 3.48 -5.01
N GLY A 96 14.71 4.05 -6.04
CA GLY A 96 14.70 3.49 -7.38
C GLY A 96 16.10 3.39 -7.99
N LYS A 97 16.94 4.43 -7.84
CA LYS A 97 18.34 4.40 -8.29
C LYS A 97 19.16 3.32 -7.59
N LYS A 98 19.00 3.20 -6.27
CA LYS A 98 19.72 2.21 -5.47
C LYS A 98 19.29 0.78 -5.80
N SER A 99 17.98 0.56 -5.95
CA SER A 99 17.41 -0.79 -6.11
C SER A 99 17.43 -1.27 -7.55
N MET A 100 17.29 -0.37 -8.52
CA MET A 100 17.21 -0.67 -9.95
C MET A 100 18.00 0.36 -10.79
N PRO A 101 19.35 0.34 -10.77
CA PRO A 101 20.19 1.37 -11.40
C PRO A 101 20.02 1.54 -12.91
N ARG A 102 19.52 0.51 -13.60
CA ARG A 102 19.33 0.50 -15.07
C ARG A 102 17.91 0.85 -15.50
N VAL A 103 17.01 1.12 -14.55
CA VAL A 103 15.62 1.46 -14.83
C VAL A 103 15.42 2.94 -14.59
N SER A 104 14.94 3.62 -15.62
CA SER A 104 14.69 5.05 -15.57
C SER A 104 13.25 5.41 -15.26
N GLU A 105 12.28 4.51 -15.42
CA GLU A 105 10.85 4.87 -15.41
C GLU A 105 10.07 3.97 -14.47
N PHE A 106 9.24 4.61 -13.63
CA PHE A 106 8.40 3.91 -12.66
C PHE A 106 7.00 4.48 -12.63
N TRP A 107 5.98 3.62 -12.76
CA TRP A 107 4.59 4.04 -12.58
C TRP A 107 4.38 4.68 -11.21
N LEU A 108 3.56 5.74 -11.21
CA LEU A 108 2.99 6.35 -10.03
C LEU A 108 1.52 5.96 -9.92
N GLY A 109 0.97 6.03 -8.72
CA GLY A 109 -0.46 5.80 -8.50
C GLY A 109 -1.32 6.99 -8.91
N VAL A 110 -1.07 7.57 -10.08
CA VAL A 110 -1.68 8.82 -10.54
C VAL A 110 -2.24 8.64 -11.96
N ASN A 111 -3.47 9.11 -12.17
CA ASN A 111 -4.19 9.02 -13.44
C ASN A 111 -5.25 10.12 -13.58
N ASP A 112 -5.71 10.37 -14.79
CA ASP A 112 -6.85 11.26 -15.11
C ASP A 112 -7.87 10.59 -16.03
N MET A 113 -7.91 9.24 -16.02
CA MET A 113 -8.73 8.40 -16.90
C MET A 113 -10.23 8.74 -16.90
N ILE A 114 -10.76 9.26 -15.80
CA ILE A 114 -12.19 9.62 -15.66
C ILE A 114 -12.46 11.04 -16.18
N ASN A 115 -11.54 11.97 -15.93
CA ASN A 115 -11.70 13.37 -16.24
C ASN A 115 -10.37 13.93 -16.72
N GLU A 116 -10.22 14.01 -18.04
CA GLU A 116 -9.07 14.63 -18.73
C GLU A 116 -8.58 15.91 -18.03
N GLY A 117 -7.30 15.94 -17.68
CA GLY A 117 -6.64 17.07 -17.01
C GLY A 117 -6.91 17.17 -15.50
N LYS A 118 -7.75 16.29 -14.92
CA LYS A 118 -7.98 16.19 -13.47
C LYS A 118 -7.37 14.93 -12.91
N PHE A 119 -6.10 15.05 -12.52
CA PHE A 119 -5.33 13.94 -11.97
C PHE A 119 -5.73 13.61 -10.53
N VAL A 120 -5.99 12.33 -10.30
CA VAL A 120 -6.36 11.72 -9.03
C VAL A 120 -5.41 10.58 -8.71
N ASP A 121 -5.38 10.17 -7.45
CA ASP A 121 -4.73 8.93 -7.07
C ASP A 121 -5.56 7.69 -7.45
N VAL A 122 -5.01 6.49 -7.25
CA VAL A 122 -5.71 5.21 -7.52
C VAL A 122 -6.98 5.00 -6.67
N ASN A 123 -7.20 5.80 -5.63
CA ASN A 123 -8.41 5.79 -4.80
C ASN A 123 -9.41 6.90 -5.20
N GLY A 124 -9.11 7.66 -6.25
CA GLY A 124 -9.94 8.76 -6.74
C GLY A 124 -9.81 10.07 -5.95
N MET A 125 -8.83 10.19 -5.04
CA MET A 125 -8.59 11.45 -4.33
C MET A 125 -7.78 12.41 -5.20
N VAL A 126 -8.24 13.66 -5.26
CA VAL A 126 -7.57 14.74 -5.99
C VAL A 126 -6.18 15.01 -5.40
N LEU A 127 -5.19 15.17 -6.26
CA LEU A 127 -3.82 15.49 -5.88
C LEU A 127 -3.65 16.99 -5.63
N GLN A 128 -2.83 17.33 -4.63
CA GLN A 128 -2.42 18.70 -4.34
C GLN A 128 -0.97 18.96 -4.75
N TYR A 129 -0.18 17.91 -4.91
CA TYR A 129 1.21 17.96 -5.30
C TYR A 129 1.38 17.38 -6.69
N PHE A 130 2.17 18.07 -7.51
CA PHE A 130 2.54 17.66 -8.86
C PHE A 130 4.02 17.94 -9.08
N ASN A 131 4.69 17.08 -9.85
CA ASN A 131 6.08 17.28 -10.23
C ASN A 131 6.30 17.05 -11.73
N TRP A 132 5.43 17.62 -12.56
CA TRP A 132 5.50 17.50 -14.02
C TRP A 132 6.86 17.92 -14.60
N ASP A 133 7.32 17.15 -15.60
CA ASP A 133 8.42 17.56 -16.46
C ASP A 133 8.01 18.74 -17.35
N ARG A 134 8.98 19.34 -18.04
CA ARG A 134 8.72 20.48 -18.92
C ARG A 134 7.74 20.08 -20.03
N SER A 135 6.67 20.85 -20.17
CA SER A 135 5.60 20.64 -21.16
C SER A 135 4.74 19.39 -20.92
N GLN A 136 4.68 18.90 -19.69
CA GLN A 136 3.80 17.82 -19.27
C GLN A 136 2.66 18.36 -18.38
N PRO A 137 1.49 17.70 -18.35
CA PRO A 137 1.08 16.59 -19.22
C PRO A 137 0.74 17.06 -20.64
N ASN A 138 0.92 16.22 -21.67
CA ASN A 138 0.69 16.60 -23.08
C ASN A 138 0.01 15.56 -23.98
N GLY A 139 -0.27 14.35 -23.50
CA GLY A 139 -0.85 13.30 -24.34
C GLY A 139 -2.36 13.30 -24.43
N GLY A 140 -3.03 14.16 -23.65
CA GLY A 140 -4.47 14.31 -23.68
C GLY A 140 -5.19 12.99 -23.35
N LYS A 141 -6.35 12.76 -23.99
CA LYS A 141 -7.18 11.55 -23.78
C LYS A 141 -6.49 10.21 -24.09
N ARG A 142 -5.29 10.21 -24.68
CA ARG A 142 -4.55 8.99 -25.00
C ARG A 142 -3.64 8.55 -23.85
N GLU A 143 -3.14 9.48 -23.06
CA GLU A 143 -2.08 9.28 -22.07
C GLU A 143 -2.62 9.64 -20.69
N ASN A 144 -3.26 8.66 -20.04
CA ASN A 144 -4.03 8.93 -18.83
C ASN A 144 -3.34 8.42 -17.54
N CYS A 145 -2.10 7.94 -17.64
CA CYS A 145 -1.38 7.30 -16.54
C CYS A 145 0.01 7.90 -16.39
N VAL A 146 0.47 8.07 -15.15
CA VAL A 146 1.67 8.87 -14.88
C VAL A 146 2.82 8.01 -14.38
N PHE A 147 4.01 8.24 -14.90
CA PHE A 147 5.25 7.69 -14.36
C PHE A 147 6.22 8.80 -13.96
N PHE A 148 7.19 8.50 -13.10
CA PHE A 148 8.34 9.39 -12.88
C PHE A 148 9.59 8.88 -13.58
N SER A 149 10.40 9.82 -14.07
CA SER A 149 11.67 9.55 -14.75
C SER A 149 12.87 9.85 -13.85
N GLN A 150 13.74 8.86 -13.62
CA GLN A 150 15.03 9.02 -12.96
C GLN A 150 15.96 9.98 -13.71
N SER A 151 15.93 9.90 -15.04
CA SER A 151 16.72 10.74 -15.93
C SER A 151 16.30 12.21 -15.83
N SER A 152 14.99 12.46 -15.66
CA SER A 152 14.45 13.79 -15.39
C SER A 152 14.33 14.10 -13.89
N GLN A 153 15.22 13.56 -13.04
CA GLN A 153 15.27 13.89 -11.60
C GLN A 153 13.97 13.62 -10.80
N GLY A 154 13.16 12.65 -11.21
CA GLY A 154 11.87 12.32 -10.57
C GLY A 154 10.68 13.12 -11.11
N LYS A 155 10.86 13.82 -12.24
CA LYS A 155 9.79 14.54 -12.92
C LYS A 155 8.78 13.58 -13.55
N TRP A 156 7.53 14.02 -13.59
CA TRP A 156 6.38 13.23 -14.01
C TRP A 156 6.07 13.43 -15.49
N VAL A 157 5.61 12.37 -16.13
CA VAL A 157 5.20 12.34 -17.54
C VAL A 157 3.89 11.55 -17.63
N ASP A 158 2.90 12.05 -18.35
CA ASP A 158 1.70 11.28 -18.71
C ASP A 158 2.03 10.31 -19.86
N GLU A 159 1.42 9.14 -19.85
CA GLU A 159 1.72 8.08 -20.79
C GLU A 159 0.52 7.17 -21.02
N VAL A 160 0.54 6.44 -22.14
CA VAL A 160 -0.45 5.41 -22.44
C VAL A 160 -0.38 4.32 -21.36
N CYS A 161 -1.48 4.11 -20.65
CA CYS A 161 -1.62 3.16 -19.53
C CYS A 161 -1.27 1.69 -19.89
N ARG A 162 -1.29 1.35 -21.19
CA ARG A 162 -0.93 0.03 -21.73
C ARG A 162 0.56 -0.13 -22.01
N THR A 163 1.40 0.84 -21.69
CA THR A 163 2.85 0.63 -21.72
C THR A 163 3.27 -0.21 -20.50
N ALA A 164 4.27 -1.06 -20.67
CA ALA A 164 4.79 -1.86 -19.58
C ALA A 164 5.96 -1.13 -18.94
N LYS A 165 5.83 -0.76 -17.65
CA LYS A 165 6.91 -0.11 -16.89
C LYS A 165 7.11 -0.81 -15.56
N ARG A 166 8.29 -0.59 -14.97
CA ARG A 166 8.51 -0.90 -13.56
C ARG A 166 7.63 0.01 -12.72
N TYR A 167 7.43 -0.35 -11.48
CA TYR A 167 6.62 0.39 -10.53
C TYR A 167 7.15 0.19 -9.11
N ILE A 168 6.76 1.09 -8.22
CA ILE A 168 7.04 1.02 -6.79
C ILE A 168 5.70 0.99 -6.07
N CYS A 169 5.51 0.00 -5.20
CA CYS A 169 4.36 -0.04 -4.31
C CYS A 169 4.66 0.76 -3.05
N GLU A 170 3.67 1.47 -2.52
CA GLU A 170 3.69 2.09 -1.20
C GLU A 170 2.74 1.38 -0.23
N PHE A 171 3.16 1.31 1.03
CA PHE A 171 2.43 0.66 2.13
C PHE A 171 2.40 1.62 3.31
N LEU A 172 1.20 1.91 3.84
CA LEU A 172 1.06 2.75 5.01
C LEU A 172 1.47 1.97 6.27
N ILE A 173 2.24 2.61 7.14
CA ILE A 173 2.55 2.08 8.46
C ILE A 173 1.47 2.59 9.44
N PRO A 174 0.68 1.70 10.05
CA PRO A 174 -0.30 2.06 11.07
C PRO A 174 0.29 2.77 12.28
#